data_AF-A0A2V9NGL4-F1
#
_entry.id   AF-A0A2V9NGL4-F1
#
_cell.length_a   1.000
_cell.length_b   1.000
_cell.length_c   1.000
_cell.angle_alpha   90.00
_cell.angle_beta   90.00
_cell.angle_gamma   90.00
#
_symmetry.space_group_name_H-M   'P 1'
#
loop_
_entity.id
_entity.type
_entity.pdbx_description
1 polymer ?
#
loop_
_entity_poly.entity_id
_entity_poly.type
_entity_poly.pdbx_seq_one_letter_code
_entity_poly.pdbx_strand_id
1 'polypeptide(L)'
;MTSKSFAERIAEVLIEDGLLLPNQLEEAVSIQKTEGGRLLKILTDKQFVTEQDMAFSTGRCLNTPPINLAKLHVPEEVMALVPRDMAKTNKLVPIAR
;
A
#
# COMPACT_ATOMS: atom_id res chain seq x y z
N MET A 1 -2.20 23.84 11.08
CA MET A 1 -2.90 22.57 10.76
C MET A 1 -1.83 21.58 10.33
N THR A 2 -1.53 20.58 11.14
CA THR A 2 -0.58 19.52 10.78
C THR A 2 -1.17 18.72 9.61
N SER A 3 -0.47 18.65 8.49
CA SER A 3 -0.89 17.84 7.35
C SER A 3 -0.88 16.36 7.75
N LYS A 4 -1.98 15.65 7.50
CA LYS A 4 -2.04 14.20 7.71
C LYS A 4 -0.96 13.49 6.92
N SER A 5 -0.31 12.52 7.55
CA SER A 5 0.62 11.62 6.90
C SER A 5 -0.06 10.78 5.82
N PHE A 6 0.73 10.24 4.90
CA PHE A 6 0.19 9.37 3.84
C PHE A 6 -0.48 8.10 4.42
N ALA A 7 0.05 7.56 5.53
CA ALA A 7 -0.54 6.41 6.20
C ALA A 7 -1.93 6.72 6.79
N GLU A 8 -2.10 7.89 7.41
CA GLU A 8 -3.40 8.32 7.96
C GLU A 8 -4.43 8.52 6.84
N ARG A 9 -4.02 9.09 5.70
CA ARG A 9 -4.89 9.23 4.53
C ARG A 9 -5.37 7.88 4.00
N ILE A 10 -4.50 6.87 3.95
CA ILE A 10 -4.90 5.52 3.52
C ILE A 10 -5.87 4.90 4.54
N ALA A 11 -5.62 5.05 5.83
CA ALA A 11 -6.52 4.55 6.87
C ALA A 11 -7.92 5.19 6.79
N GLU A 12 -8.00 6.47 6.48
CA GLU A 12 -9.28 7.17 6.26
C GLU A 12 -10.02 6.61 5.05
N VAL A 13 -9.33 6.41 3.92
CA VAL A 13 -9.91 5.79 2.72
C VAL A 13 -10.41 4.37 3.01
N LEU A 14 -9.69 3.59 3.81
CA LEU A 14 -10.14 2.26 4.23
C LEU A 14 -11.42 2.31 5.08
N ILE A 15 -11.56 3.32 5.96
CA ILE A 15 -12.78 3.52 6.75
C ILE A 15 -13.94 3.98 5.86
N GLU A 16 -13.70 4.91 4.93
CA GLU A 16 -14.70 5.39 3.97
C GLU A 16 -15.26 4.23 3.11
N ASP A 17 -14.42 3.26 2.76
CA ASP A 17 -14.81 2.07 2.01
C ASP A 17 -15.43 0.96 2.87
N GLY A 18 -15.48 1.14 4.19
CA GLY A 18 -15.98 0.13 5.13
C GLY A 18 -15.05 -1.08 5.31
N LEU A 19 -13.80 -0.98 4.87
CA LEU A 19 -12.78 -2.03 4.95
C LEU A 19 -12.05 -2.02 6.30
N LEU A 20 -12.05 -0.89 7.00
CA LEU A 20 -11.47 -0.72 8.32
C LEU A 20 -12.48 -0.07 9.25
N LEU A 21 -12.60 -0.55 10.49
CA LEU A 21 -13.44 0.10 11.49
C LEU A 21 -12.65 1.18 12.27
N PRO A 22 -13.31 2.28 12.71
CA PRO A 22 -12.62 3.34 13.46
C PRO A 22 -11.92 2.84 14.74
N ASN A 23 -12.52 1.90 15.46
CA ASN A 23 -11.93 1.30 16.66
C ASN A 23 -10.67 0.45 16.36
N GLN A 24 -10.62 -0.21 15.19
CA GLN A 24 -9.43 -0.94 14.75
C GLN A 24 -8.28 0.01 14.44
N LEU A 25 -8.58 1.18 13.87
CA LEU A 25 -7.58 2.23 13.66
C LEU A 25 -7.05 2.77 14.99
N GLU A 26 -7.93 3.04 15.96
CA GLU A 26 -7.53 3.48 17.31
C GLU A 26 -6.62 2.47 18.01
N GLU A 27 -6.93 1.18 17.90
CA GLU A 27 -6.08 0.10 18.42
C GLU A 27 -4.71 0.11 17.74
N ALA A 28 -4.67 0.17 16.41
CA ALA A 28 -3.42 0.17 15.65
C ALA A 28 -2.53 1.39 15.96
N VAL A 29 -3.14 2.57 16.13
CA VAL A 29 -2.43 3.80 16.55
C VAL A 29 -1.90 3.66 17.98
N SER A 30 -2.65 3.01 18.87
CA SER A 30 -2.21 2.77 20.25
C SER A 30 -0.98 1.86 20.27
N ILE A 31 -1.01 0.77 19.50
CA ILE A 31 0.14 -0.14 19.32
C ILE A 31 1.33 0.63 18.73
N GLN A 32 1.11 1.46 17.70
CA GLN A 32 2.17 2.24 17.09
C GLN A 32 2.85 3.19 18.09
N LYS A 33 2.10 3.75 19.04
CA LYS A 33 2.64 4.63 20.08
C LYS A 33 3.44 3.88 21.14
N THR A 34 3.02 2.67 21.50
CA THR A 34 3.68 1.87 22.53
C THR A 34 4.87 1.08 22.02
N GLU A 35 4.76 0.49 20.84
CA GLU A 35 5.74 -0.43 20.25
C GLU A 35 6.54 0.21 19.11
N GLY A 36 6.08 1.35 18.59
CA GLY A 36 6.65 1.96 17.39
C GLY A 36 6.18 1.29 16.10
N GLY A 37 6.87 1.57 15.00
CA GLY A 37 6.63 0.93 13.71
C GLY A 37 5.71 1.71 12.75
N ARG A 38 5.34 1.05 11.65
CA ARG A 38 4.54 1.65 10.56
C ARG A 38 3.07 1.27 10.74
N LEU A 39 2.19 2.27 10.86
CA LEU A 39 0.74 2.08 11.01
C LEU A 39 0.15 1.06 10.03
N LEU A 40 0.42 1.23 8.73
CA LEU A 40 -0.13 0.33 7.71
C LEU A 40 0.32 -1.13 7.88
N LYS A 41 1.55 -1.34 8.38
CA LYS A 41 2.06 -2.68 8.67
C LYS A 41 1.35 -3.29 9.89
N ILE A 42 1.06 -2.49 10.91
CA ILE A 42 0.29 -2.94 12.08
C ILE A 42 -1.12 -3.36 11.64
N LEU A 43 -1.78 -2.56 10.79
CA LEU A 43 -3.11 -2.89 10.26
C LEU A 43 -3.13 -4.23 9.51
N THR A 44 -2.12 -4.50 8.67
CA THR A 44 -2.02 -5.78 7.95
C THR A 44 -1.60 -6.94 8.86
N ASP A 45 -0.64 -6.74 9.77
CA ASP A 45 -0.14 -7.78 10.67
C ASP A 45 -1.24 -8.22 11.67
N LYS A 46 -2.12 -7.30 12.07
CA LYS A 46 -3.33 -7.58 12.87
C LYS A 46 -4.51 -8.13 12.07
N GLN A 47 -4.35 -8.29 10.76
CA GLN A 47 -5.41 -8.74 9.85
C GLN A 47 -6.67 -7.87 9.88
N PHE A 48 -6.54 -6.59 10.27
CA PHE A 48 -7.66 -5.64 10.19
C PHE A 48 -8.02 -5.31 8.75
N VAL A 49 -7.03 -5.38 7.86
CA VAL A 49 -7.16 -5.19 6.41
C VAL A 49 -6.27 -6.18 5.68
N THR A 50 -6.66 -6.59 4.48
CA THR A 50 -5.83 -7.47 3.65
C THR A 50 -4.78 -6.66 2.87
N GLU A 51 -3.76 -7.34 2.33
CA GLU A 51 -2.81 -6.70 1.40
C GLU A 51 -3.50 -6.18 0.14
N GLN A 52 -4.58 -6.82 -0.31
CA GLN A 52 -5.36 -6.38 -1.46
C GLN A 52 -6.08 -5.07 -1.15
N ASP A 53 -6.80 -4.99 -0.03
CA ASP A 53 -7.48 -3.77 0.42
C ASP A 53 -6.50 -2.61 0.51
N MET A 54 -5.33 -2.85 1.12
CA MET A 54 -4.26 -1.87 1.23
C MET A 54 -3.79 -1.37 -0.14
N ALA A 55 -3.60 -2.27 -1.11
CA ALA A 55 -3.19 -1.90 -2.47
C ALA A 55 -4.25 -1.04 -3.18
N PHE A 56 -5.53 -1.40 -3.05
CA PHE A 56 -6.64 -0.63 -3.63
C PHE A 56 -6.77 0.76 -3.01
N SER A 57 -6.77 0.87 -1.68
CA SER A 57 -6.89 2.17 -0.99
C SER A 57 -5.67 3.07 -1.22
N THR A 58 -4.46 2.49 -1.30
CA THR A 58 -3.26 3.23 -1.70
C THR A 58 -3.39 3.78 -3.12
N GLY A 59 -3.90 2.95 -4.05
CA GLY A 59 -4.15 3.36 -5.43
C GLY A 59 -5.13 4.52 -5.52
N ARG A 60 -6.21 4.49 -4.74
CA ARG A 60 -7.16 5.63 -4.63
C ARG A 60 -6.48 6.90 -4.13
N CYS A 61 -5.64 6.81 -3.09
CA CYS A 61 -4.91 7.97 -2.56
C CYS A 61 -3.96 8.62 -3.58
N LEU A 62 -3.42 7.81 -4.50
CA LEU A 62 -2.48 8.23 -5.55
C LEU A 62 -3.14 8.45 -6.91
N ASN A 63 -4.47 8.29 -7.02
CA ASN A 63 -5.19 8.28 -8.29
C ASN A 63 -4.58 7.33 -9.34
N THR A 64 -4.08 6.18 -8.88
CA THR A 64 -3.41 5.18 -9.72
C THR A 64 -3.97 3.79 -9.39
N PRO A 65 -4.66 3.09 -10.30
CA PRO A 65 -5.24 1.79 -10.00
C PRO A 65 -4.16 0.71 -9.79
N PRO A 66 -4.36 -0.25 -8.86
CA PRO A 66 -3.44 -1.38 -8.71
C PRO A 66 -3.52 -2.31 -9.94
N ILE A 67 -2.40 -2.95 -10.26
CA ILE A 67 -2.27 -3.86 -11.41
C ILE A 67 -1.94 -5.26 -10.92
N ASN A 68 -2.63 -6.28 -11.45
CA ASN A 68 -2.32 -7.67 -11.18
C ASN A 68 -1.22 -8.18 -12.12
N LEU A 69 0.01 -8.20 -11.63
CA LEU A 69 1.18 -8.65 -12.40
C LEU A 69 1.10 -10.10 -12.87
N ALA A 70 0.40 -10.99 -12.15
CA ALA A 70 0.29 -12.40 -12.51
C ALA A 70 -0.56 -12.63 -13.79
N LYS A 71 -1.36 -11.64 -14.19
CA LYS A 71 -2.19 -11.69 -15.40
C LYS A 71 -1.56 -10.96 -16.59
N LEU A 72 -0.36 -10.42 -16.43
CA LEU A 72 0.26 -9.53 -17.41
C LEU A 72 1.42 -10.24 -18.10
N HIS A 73 1.46 -10.14 -19.43
CA HIS A 73 2.59 -10.59 -20.23
C HIS A 73 3.43 -9.36 -20.60
N VAL A 74 4.63 -9.24 -20.05
CA VAL A 74 5.56 -8.14 -20.36
C VAL A 74 6.57 -8.62 -21.40
N PRO A 75 6.69 -7.97 -22.57
CA PRO A 75 7.73 -8.29 -23.54
C PRO A 75 9.14 -8.13 -22.96
N GLU A 76 10.07 -8.99 -23.36
CA GLU A 76 11.45 -8.98 -22.86
C GLU A 76 12.15 -7.63 -23.11
N GLU A 77 11.87 -7.00 -24.25
CA GLU A 77 12.39 -5.66 -24.58
C GLU A 77 11.96 -4.57 -23.60
N VAL A 78 10.78 -4.71 -22.97
CA VAL A 78 10.28 -3.79 -21.93
C VAL A 78 10.94 -4.13 -20.60
N MET A 79 11.09 -5.41 -20.27
CA MET A 79 11.81 -5.84 -19.07
C MET A 79 13.27 -5.38 -19.07
N ALA A 80 13.91 -5.33 -20.25
CA ALA A 80 15.27 -4.88 -20.44
C ALA A 80 15.47 -3.36 -20.25
N LEU A 81 14.39 -2.57 -20.18
CA LEU A 81 14.48 -1.11 -19.97
C LEU A 81 15.05 -0.74 -18.59
N VAL A 82 14.86 -1.61 -17.59
CA VAL A 82 15.36 -1.38 -16.23
C VAL A 82 16.28 -2.53 -15.82
N PRO A 83 17.55 -2.26 -15.45
CA PRO A 83 18.45 -3.28 -14.95
C PRO A 83 17.88 -4.01 -13.72
N ARG A 84 18.10 -5.33 -13.65
CA ARG A 84 17.52 -6.19 -12.59
C ARG A 84 17.84 -5.71 -11.18
N ASP A 85 19.05 -5.24 -10.94
CA ASP A 85 19.47 -4.79 -9.61
C ASP A 85 18.78 -3.48 -9.22
N MET A 86 18.55 -2.58 -10.18
CA MET A 86 17.75 -1.37 -9.96
C MET A 86 16.29 -1.70 -9.66
N ALA A 87 15.69 -2.62 -10.43
CA ALA A 87 14.33 -3.08 -10.21
C ALA A 87 14.13 -3.67 -8.81
N LYS A 88 15.04 -4.54 -8.36
CA LYS A 88 15.01 -5.14 -7.01
C LYS A 88 15.21 -4.11 -5.90
N THR A 89 16.20 -3.25 -6.04
CA THR A 89 16.55 -2.25 -5.02
C THR A 89 15.41 -1.25 -4.81
N ASN A 90 14.80 -0.81 -5.90
CA ASN A 90 13.72 0.19 -5.88
C ASN A 90 12.32 -0.43 -5.80
N LYS A 91 12.22 -1.76 -5.73
CA LYS A 91 10.95 -2.51 -5.69
C LYS A 91 9.98 -2.10 -6.81
N LEU A 92 10.49 -2.06 -8.04
CA LEU A 92 9.73 -1.69 -9.22
C LEU A 92 9.95 -2.69 -10.36
N VAL A 93 9.04 -2.71 -11.33
CA VAL A 93 9.15 -3.52 -12.54
C VAL A 93 8.58 -2.73 -13.73
N PRO A 94 9.30 -2.65 -14.87
CA PRO A 94 8.74 -2.07 -16.08
C PRO A 94 7.68 -3.01 -16.67
N ILE A 95 6.51 -2.46 -17.02
CA ILE A 95 5.37 -3.25 -17.51
C ILE A 95 4.87 -2.85 -18.90
N ALA A 96 5.17 -1.61 -19.35
CA ALA A 96 4.81 -1.07 -20.65
C ALA A 96 5.74 0.11 -20.99
N ARG A 97 5.73 0.54 -22.26
CA ARG A 97 6.34 1.81 -22.71
C ARG A 97 5.36 2.96 -22.62
#